data_AF-A0A820AVL3-F1
#
_entry.id   AF-A0A820AVL3-F1
#
_cell.length_a   1.000
_cell.length_b   1.000
_cell.length_c   1.000
_cell.angle_alpha   90.00
_cell.angle_beta   90.00
_cell.angle_gamma   90.00
#
_symmetry.space_group_name_H-M   'P 1'
#
loop_
_entity.id
_entity.type
_entity.pdbx_description
1 polymer ?
#
loop_
_entity_poly.entity_id
_entity_poly.type
_entity_poly.pdbx_seq_one_letter_code
_entity_poly.pdbx_strand_id
1 'polypeptide(L)' 'MPSTQSTSRVIMIRPACFCFNLETAISNAFQNQQYANASSAHHIQQQALIEFNRMIEQLRSHGIYVDVFDDTLSPP' A
#
# COMPACT_ATOMS: atom_id res chain seq x y z
N MET A 1 -3.41 -32.46 14.51
CA MET A 1 -3.11 -31.06 14.91
C MET A 1 -3.42 -30.18 13.71
N PRO A 2 -4.21 -29.11 13.82
CA PRO A 2 -4.55 -28.31 12.64
C PRO A 2 -3.26 -27.67 12.12
N SER A 3 -2.94 -27.96 10.86
CA SER A 3 -1.79 -27.41 10.16
C SER A 3 -1.97 -25.89 10.05
N THR A 4 -1.13 -25.11 10.73
CA THR A 4 -1.05 -23.66 10.54
C THR A 4 -0.53 -23.39 9.13
N GLN A 5 -1.44 -23.22 8.17
CA GLN A 5 -1.17 -22.78 6.82
C GLN A 5 -1.15 -21.24 6.80
N SER A 6 -0.16 -20.66 7.46
CA SER A 6 0.11 -19.22 7.41
C SER A 6 1.62 -18.97 7.42
N THR A 7 2.08 -18.06 6.56
CA THR A 7 3.50 -17.69 6.48
C THR A 7 3.91 -16.87 7.70
N SER A 8 5.12 -17.10 8.20
CA SER A 8 5.75 -16.26 9.23
C SER A 8 6.48 -15.06 8.65
N ARG A 9 6.52 -14.92 7.32
CA ARG A 9 7.25 -13.86 6.62
C ARG A 9 6.46 -13.30 5.44
N VAL A 10 6.45 -11.97 5.33
CA VAL A 10 5.81 -11.25 4.23
C VAL A 10 6.76 -10.18 3.68
N ILE A 11 6.58 -9.87 2.41
CA ILE A 11 7.21 -8.73 1.74
C ILE A 11 6.14 -7.65 1.59
N MET A 12 6.50 -6.41 1.87
CA MET A 12 5.67 -5.23 1.64
C MET A 12 6.45 -4.21 0.82
N ILE A 13 5.79 -3.60 -0.15
CA ILE A 13 6.39 -2.56 -1.01
C ILE A 13 5.86 -1.21 -0.54
N ARG A 14 6.75 -0.31 -0.14
CA ARG A 14 6.38 1.04 0.30
C ARG A 14 5.93 1.85 -0.92
N PRO A 15 4.67 2.33 -0.97
CA PRO A 15 4.15 2.98 -2.15
C PRO A 15 4.82 4.34 -2.37
N ALA A 16 5.39 4.56 -3.56
CA ALA A 16 5.95 5.84 -3.97
C ALA A 16 4.91 6.78 -4.59
N CYS A 17 3.88 6.22 -5.24
CA CYS A 17 2.80 6.97 -5.89
C CYS A 17 1.44 6.27 -5.69
N PHE A 18 0.68 6.75 -4.70
CA PHE A 18 -0.64 6.24 -4.34
C PHE A 18 -1.67 7.34 -4.54
N CYS A 19 -2.17 7.45 -5.76
CA CYS A 19 -3.18 8.43 -6.15
C CYS A 19 -4.13 7.87 -7.22
N PHE A 20 -5.11 8.68 -7.60
CA PHE A 20 -6.02 8.35 -8.69
C PHE A 20 -5.23 8.11 -10.00
N ASN A 21 -5.61 7.05 -10.73
CA ASN A 21 -5.03 6.69 -12.02
C ASN A 21 -6.09 6.84 -13.12
N LEU A 22 -5.89 7.84 -14.00
CA LEU A 22 -6.78 8.14 -15.12
C LEU A 22 -6.90 7.01 -16.14
N GLU A 23 -5.80 6.30 -16.43
CA GLU A 23 -5.75 5.25 -17.44
C GLU A 23 -6.63 4.06 -17.05
N THR A 24 -6.69 3.76 -15.76
CA THR A 24 -7.48 2.64 -15.22
C THR A 24 -8.84 3.07 -14.67
N ALA A 25 -9.16 4.36 -14.66
CA ALA A 25 -10.39 4.89 -14.08
C ALA A 25 -11.67 4.33 -14.72
N ILE A 26 -11.60 3.96 -16.00
CA ILE A 26 -12.73 3.43 -16.76
C ILE A 26 -13.08 2.00 -16.33
N SER A 27 -12.08 1.19 -15.96
CA SER A 27 -12.26 -0.25 -15.69
C SER A 27 -12.09 -0.63 -14.21
N ASN A 28 -11.48 0.23 -13.41
CA ASN A 28 -11.22 -0.02 -12.01
C ASN A 28 -12.19 0.76 -11.11
N ALA A 29 -13.17 0.05 -10.52
CA ALA A 29 -14.18 0.63 -9.64
C ALA A 29 -13.61 1.29 -8.36
N PHE A 30 -12.35 1.01 -8.00
CA PHE A 30 -11.68 1.66 -6.88
C PHE A 30 -11.12 3.06 -7.23
N GLN A 31 -11.07 3.41 -8.53
CA GLN A 31 -10.63 4.72 -8.97
C GLN A 31 -11.77 5.72 -8.84
N ASN A 32 -11.67 6.61 -7.85
CA ASN A 32 -12.69 7.63 -7.61
C ASN A 32 -12.22 9.00 -8.11
N GLN A 33 -12.92 9.52 -9.12
CA GLN A 33 -12.60 10.77 -9.79
C GLN A 33 -12.63 12.00 -8.87
N GLN A 34 -13.33 11.94 -7.73
CA GLN A 34 -13.31 13.03 -6.74
C GLN A 34 -11.91 13.29 -6.16
N TYR A 35 -10.99 12.34 -6.31
CA TYR A 35 -9.61 12.43 -5.86
C TYR A 35 -8.61 12.77 -6.97
N ALA A 36 -9.07 13.12 -8.17
CA ALA A 36 -8.21 13.41 -9.32
C ALA A 36 -7.47 14.78 -9.25
N ASN A 37 -7.47 15.45 -8.09
CA ASN A 37 -6.79 16.74 -7.90
C ASN A 37 -5.50 16.58 -7.07
N ALA A 38 -4.56 17.51 -7.26
CA ALA A 38 -3.23 17.44 -6.65
C ALA A 38 -3.25 17.47 -5.11
N SER A 39 -4.13 18.27 -4.51
CA SER A 39 -4.26 18.36 -3.05
C SER A 39 -4.74 17.03 -2.45
N SER A 40 -5.72 16.39 -3.08
CA SER A 40 -6.19 15.06 -2.71
C SER A 40 -5.10 14.00 -2.91
N ALA A 41 -4.36 14.04 -4.01
CA ALA A 41 -3.27 13.10 -4.27
C ALA A 41 -2.20 13.12 -3.17
N HIS A 42 -1.75 14.31 -2.76
CA HIS A 42 -0.78 14.43 -1.66
C HIS A 42 -1.35 13.91 -0.34
N HIS A 43 -2.59 14.28 0.00
CA HIS A 43 -3.22 13.82 1.24
C HIS A 43 -3.38 12.29 1.27
N ILE A 44 -3.84 11.69 0.16
CA ILE A 44 -4.04 10.26 0.03
C ILE A 44 -2.70 9.51 0.14
N GLN A 45 -1.65 10.00 -0.52
CA GLN A 45 -0.31 9.44 -0.38
C GLN A 45 0.15 9.42 1.09
N GLN A 46 -0.05 10.51 1.83
CA GLN A 46 0.32 10.58 3.24
C GLN A 46 -0.49 9.60 4.11
N GLN A 47 -1.80 9.51 3.88
CA GLN A 47 -2.65 8.54 4.59
C GLN A 47 -2.23 7.10 4.28
N ALA A 48 -1.95 6.77 3.02
CA ALA A 48 -1.48 5.45 2.61
C ALA A 48 -0.16 5.08 3.31
N LEU A 49 0.79 6.01 3.44
CA LEU A 49 2.03 5.77 4.17
C LEU A 49 1.79 5.54 5.67
N ILE A 50 0.86 6.30 6.29
CA ILE A 50 0.49 6.11 7.70
C ILE A 50 -0.11 4.72 7.91
N GLU A 51 -1.06 4.31 7.06
CA GLU A 51 -1.69 2.99 7.14
C GLU A 51 -0.70 1.87 6.87
N PHE A 52 0.19 2.03 5.89
CA PHE A 52 1.25 1.09 5.58
C PHE A 52 2.16 0.84 6.80
N ASN A 53 2.61 1.92 7.46
CA ASN A 53 3.45 1.80 8.66
C ASN A 53 2.71 1.13 9.82
N ARG A 54 1.43 1.48 10.03
CA ARG A 54 0.59 0.82 11.05
C ARG A 54 0.44 -0.69 10.80
N MET A 55 0.27 -1.09 9.53
CA MET A 55 0.19 -2.51 9.18
C MET A 55 1.50 -3.24 9.48
N ILE A 56 2.65 -2.62 9.17
CA ILE A 56 3.96 -3.20 9.51
C ILE A 56 4.10 -3.40 11.02
N GLU A 57 3.75 -2.38 11.82
CA GLU A 57 3.81 -2.45 13.28
C GLU A 57 2.92 -3.57 13.82
N GLN A 58 1.69 -3.69 13.31
CA GLN A 58 0.76 -4.74 13.71
C GLN A 58 1.27 -6.14 13.32
N LEU A 59 1.79 -6.34 12.11
CA LEU A 59 2.32 -7.64 11.70
C LEU A 59 3.52 -8.04 12.56
N ARG A 60 4.44 -7.11 12.80
CA ARG A 60 5.62 -7.34 13.65
C ARG A 60 5.24 -7.62 15.10
N SER A 61 4.20 -6.97 15.64
CA SER A 61 3.73 -7.23 17.01
C SER A 61 3.16 -8.65 17.18
N HIS A 62 2.72 -9.29 16.08
CA HIS A 62 2.27 -10.67 16.06
C HIS A 62 3.38 -11.68 15.71
N GLY A 63 4.65 -11.24 15.68
CA GLY A 63 5.81 -12.12 15.41
C GLY A 63 6.01 -12.44 13.92
N ILE A 64 5.36 -11.72 13.01
CA ILE A 64 5.55 -11.89 11.56
C ILE A 64 6.76 -11.06 11.12
N TYR A 65 7.68 -11.69 10.38
CA TYR A 65 8.79 -11.01 9.74
C TYR A 65 8.30 -10.22 8.54
N VAL A 66 8.63 -8.93 8.49
CA VAL A 66 8.20 -8.02 7.41
C VAL A 66 9.43 -7.40 6.76
N ASP A 67 9.70 -7.80 5.52
CA ASP A 67 10.67 -7.16 4.63
C ASP A 67 10.01 -6.01 3.88
N VAL A 68 10.62 -4.83 3.94
CA VAL A 68 10.12 -3.65 3.25
C VAL A 68 11.08 -3.27 2.13
N PHE A 69 10.54 -3.11 0.93
CA PHE A 69 11.25 -2.54 -0.22
C PHE A 69 10.62 -1.21 -0.59
N ASP A 70 11.44 -0.24 -0.93
CA ASP A 70 10.98 1.05 -1.42
C ASP A 70 10.66 0.96 -2.92
N ASP A 71 9.45 1.39 -3.28
CA ASP A 71 9.10 1.63 -4.67
C ASP A 71 9.73 2.93 -5.17
N THR A 72 9.72 3.11 -6.49
CA THR A 72 10.25 4.30 -7.16
C THR A 72 9.15 4.99 -7.96
N LEU A 73 9.23 6.31 -8.12
CA LEU A 73 8.25 7.08 -8.89
C LEU A 73 8.25 6.74 -10.39
N SER A 74 9.33 6.15 -10.89
CA SER A 74 9.46 5.79 -12.30
C SER A 74 10.08 4.41 -12.39
N PRO A 75 9.50 3.49 -13.18
CA PRO A 75 10.11 2.21 -13.45
C PRO A 75 11.47 2.41 -14.17
N PRO A 76 12.40 1.44 -14.04
CA PRO A 76 13.67 1.46 -14.77
C PRO A 76 13.51 1.33 -16.29
#